data_AF-A0A7S3MYY9-F1
#
_entry.id   AF-A0A7S3MYY9-F1
#
_cell.length_a   1.000
_cell.length_b   1.000
_cell.length_c   1.000
_cell.angle_alpha   90.00
_cell.angle_beta   90.00
_cell.angle_gamma   90.00
#
_symmetry.space_group_name_H-M   'P 1'
#
loop_
_entity.id
_entity.type
_entity.pdbx_description
1 polymer ?
#
loop_
_entity_poly.entity_id
_entity_poly.type
_entity_poly.pdbx_seq_one_letter_code
_entity_poly.pdbx_strand_id
1 'polypeptide(L)'
;ARKSESFYNLTNYTTMTDKAEQFKNKNAQENPVQMREVDGKKEYLDDVTNEWISKNEHKKRVTARKKAAAAASKPAAKKPASKKEDKKEEEELDPSKYTDNRKAYLETLRQEGKNPYPHKFERDMTVPQFREKYEPKKIEEGQFVEDDSVALTGRIMMIRPSGSKLIFIDLVDDNAKVQIFATASNYQGDFEYLHKTLRRGDLIGVKGSPGRTKTGELSVRPSEIVPLSYCLHMLPRAKEGENVLNKDTRYRQRYLDLIMNSNVKNIFQTRNKIVDFIRSYLRNLDFVEVETPMMNMIPGGATARPFETFHNELDMKLFMRIAPELYLKMLTVGGMDRVFEIGKQFRNEGIDMTHNPEFTTCEFYWAYADYKDLMDMTEDMLSKMVYSIHGSYKVEYHPNGPEDKENVIEIDFTPPFRRIPMMKGLEDELKIKMPKNTELHTEESRKFFDNLCKEKGVDCSNPRTTARLIDKLVGEYLESQCKNPTYITDTPQIMSPLAKWHRSEQGLSERFELFINYHEVINAYTELNDPKVQLAAFQGQAAAKDAGDLEAQHVDQNFVTALEYGLPPTAGWGMGIDRITMLLTDSNNIKEVMLFPAMKPNDNGQVSKTAAKQEPVKLVKGSADQVLAQ
;
A
#
# COMPACT_ATOMS: atom_id res chain seq x y z
N ALA A 1 -38.97 -2.44 -68.57
CA ALA A 1 -39.26 -2.01 -69.96
C ALA A 1 -38.70 -0.60 -70.14
N ARG A 2 -38.09 -0.29 -71.31
CA ARG A 2 -37.26 0.91 -71.58
C ARG A 2 -35.96 0.90 -70.72
N LYS A 3 -34.74 1.23 -71.20
CA LYS A 3 -34.24 2.29 -72.12
C LYS A 3 -34.34 3.70 -71.52
N SER A 4 -33.32 4.57 -71.57
CA SER A 4 -31.93 4.45 -72.06
C SER A 4 -31.11 5.70 -71.57
N GLU A 5 -29.92 6.14 -72.03
CA GLU A 5 -29.04 5.91 -73.20
C GLU A 5 -27.56 6.32 -72.87
N SER A 6 -26.68 6.48 -73.87
CA SER A 6 -25.27 6.95 -73.80
C SER A 6 -25.15 8.50 -73.70
N PHE A 7 -23.99 9.20 -73.58
CA PHE A 7 -22.67 9.19 -74.26
C PHE A 7 -21.55 9.68 -73.29
N TYR A 8 -20.25 9.34 -73.37
CA TYR A 8 -19.23 9.63 -74.42
C TYR A 8 -19.05 11.15 -74.72
N ASN A 9 -17.85 11.76 -74.87
CA ASN A 9 -16.48 11.23 -74.94
C ASN A 9 -15.36 12.32 -74.69
N LEU A 10 -14.10 11.87 -74.56
CA LEU A 10 -12.83 12.52 -75.00
C LEU A 10 -12.39 13.97 -74.56
N THR A 11 -11.43 14.00 -73.62
CA THR A 11 -10.05 14.61 -73.70
C THR A 11 -9.72 16.10 -73.92
N ASN A 12 -8.65 16.51 -73.19
CA ASN A 12 -7.47 17.32 -73.59
C ASN A 12 -7.36 18.85 -73.34
N TYR A 13 -6.28 19.20 -72.62
CA TYR A 13 -5.34 20.32 -72.78
C TYR A 13 -5.80 21.75 -73.15
N THR A 14 -5.71 22.64 -72.16
CA THR A 14 -5.32 24.07 -72.30
C THR A 14 -4.60 24.52 -71.01
N THR A 15 -3.27 24.68 -71.02
CA THR A 15 -2.44 25.90 -71.27
C THR A 15 -2.26 26.85 -70.07
N MET A 16 -1.07 27.46 -69.95
CA MET A 16 -0.64 28.27 -68.80
C MET A 16 -1.20 29.71 -68.74
N THR A 17 -2.28 30.01 -69.46
CA THR A 17 -2.77 31.37 -69.69
C THR A 17 -3.70 31.92 -68.60
N ASP A 18 -4.58 31.09 -68.05
CA ASP A 18 -5.70 31.55 -67.20
C ASP A 18 -5.26 32.11 -65.83
N LYS A 19 -4.02 31.80 -65.42
CA LYS A 19 -3.41 32.33 -64.19
C LYS A 19 -2.92 33.77 -64.33
N ALA A 20 -2.86 34.33 -65.54
CA ALA A 20 -2.42 35.71 -65.76
C ALA A 20 -3.53 36.75 -65.45
N GLU A 21 -4.79 36.45 -65.77
CA GLU A 21 -5.90 37.39 -65.58
C GLU A 21 -6.43 37.41 -64.14
N GLN A 22 -6.51 36.24 -63.47
CA GLN A 22 -6.85 36.17 -62.04
C GLN A 22 -5.85 36.91 -61.13
N PHE A 23 -4.64 37.23 -61.63
CA PHE A 23 -3.64 38.01 -60.89
C PHE A 23 -3.82 39.54 -61.05
N LYS A 24 -4.52 40.03 -62.08
CA LYS A 24 -4.75 41.47 -62.29
C LYS A 24 -5.92 42.02 -61.46
N ASN A 25 -6.98 41.23 -61.26
CA ASN A 25 -8.19 41.66 -60.54
C ASN A 25 -8.11 41.58 -59.00
N LYS A 26 -6.92 41.43 -58.40
CA LYS A 26 -6.74 41.33 -56.94
C LYS A 26 -6.12 42.56 -56.24
N ASN A 27 -5.72 43.58 -56.99
CA ASN A 27 -5.03 44.78 -56.45
C ASN A 27 -5.82 46.10 -56.64
N ALA A 28 -7.15 46.04 -56.66
CA ALA A 28 -8.00 47.23 -56.91
C ALA A 28 -9.27 47.25 -56.04
N GLN A 29 -9.13 47.17 -54.71
CA GLN A 29 -10.20 47.44 -53.74
C GLN A 29 -9.62 47.75 -52.33
N GLU A 30 -9.05 48.94 -52.14
CA GLU A 30 -8.97 49.52 -50.78
C GLU A 30 -10.29 50.24 -50.52
N ASN A 31 -11.08 49.75 -49.54
CA ASN A 31 -12.28 50.45 -49.10
C ASN A 31 -11.89 51.83 -48.50
N PRO A 32 -12.61 52.92 -48.82
CA PRO A 32 -12.31 54.22 -48.24
C PRO A 32 -12.55 54.19 -46.73
N VAL A 33 -11.51 54.47 -45.95
CA VAL A 33 -11.56 54.42 -44.48
C VAL A 33 -12.58 55.44 -43.97
N GLN A 34 -13.62 54.95 -43.30
CA GLN A 34 -14.66 55.82 -42.74
C GLN A 34 -14.08 56.68 -41.62
N MET A 35 -14.38 57.99 -41.69
CA MET A 35 -13.86 59.02 -40.79
C MET A 35 -15.01 59.91 -40.35
N ARG A 36 -15.07 60.23 -39.06
CA ARG A 36 -15.99 61.22 -38.48
C ARG A 36 -15.21 62.30 -37.75
N GLU A 37 -15.85 63.42 -37.47
CA GLU A 37 -15.29 64.51 -36.67
C GLU A 37 -16.23 64.83 -35.51
N VAL A 38 -15.71 64.74 -34.29
CA VAL A 38 -16.43 64.96 -33.03
C VAL A 38 -15.58 65.88 -32.18
N ASP A 39 -16.15 66.96 -31.65
CA ASP A 39 -15.46 67.98 -30.82
C ASP A 39 -14.11 68.45 -31.40
N GLY A 40 -14.07 68.67 -32.73
CA GLY A 40 -12.88 69.10 -33.47
C GLY A 40 -11.78 68.04 -33.61
N LYS A 41 -12.08 66.76 -33.35
CA LYS A 41 -11.14 65.64 -33.45
C LYS A 41 -11.61 64.61 -34.46
N LYS A 42 -10.69 64.15 -35.31
CA LYS A 42 -10.95 63.18 -36.39
C LYS A 42 -10.71 61.74 -35.93
N GLU A 43 -11.79 60.98 -35.90
CA GLU A 43 -11.82 59.56 -35.56
C GLU A 43 -12.04 58.72 -36.82
N TYR A 44 -11.52 57.50 -36.80
CA TYR A 44 -11.50 56.56 -37.91
C TYR A 44 -12.06 55.21 -37.44
N LEU A 45 -12.94 54.59 -38.23
CA LEU A 45 -13.57 53.32 -37.86
C LEU A 45 -12.61 52.14 -38.10
N ASP A 46 -12.36 51.35 -37.05
CA ASP A 46 -11.64 50.08 -37.14
C ASP A 46 -12.52 49.02 -37.82
N ASP A 47 -12.07 48.51 -38.97
CA ASP A 47 -12.81 47.58 -39.83
C ASP A 47 -13.03 46.17 -39.25
N VAL A 48 -12.35 45.81 -38.16
CA VAL A 48 -12.44 44.49 -37.52
C VAL A 48 -13.09 44.57 -36.13
N THR A 49 -12.89 45.65 -35.37
CA THR A 49 -13.54 45.83 -34.06
C THR A 49 -14.78 46.71 -34.09
N ASN A 50 -15.04 47.40 -35.21
CA ASN A 50 -16.14 48.37 -35.38
C ASN A 50 -16.09 49.55 -34.39
N GLU A 51 -14.90 49.85 -33.86
CA GLU A 51 -14.63 50.94 -32.91
C GLU A 51 -14.19 52.23 -33.63
N TRP A 52 -14.67 53.38 -33.17
CA TRP A 52 -14.15 54.69 -33.61
C TRP A 52 -12.91 55.05 -32.80
N ILE A 53 -11.75 55.20 -33.48
CA ILE A 53 -10.44 55.36 -32.83
C ILE A 53 -9.60 56.46 -33.48
N SER A 54 -8.57 56.94 -32.78
CA SER A 54 -7.68 57.98 -33.30
C SER A 54 -6.88 57.51 -34.52
N LYS A 55 -6.52 58.45 -35.40
CA LYS A 55 -5.74 58.20 -36.64
C LYS A 55 -4.46 57.38 -36.42
N ASN A 56 -3.79 57.60 -35.30
CA ASN A 56 -2.53 56.93 -34.98
C ASN A 56 -2.76 55.49 -34.51
N GLU A 57 -3.79 55.25 -33.69
CA GLU A 57 -4.15 53.90 -33.25
C GLU A 57 -4.70 53.07 -34.41
N HIS A 58 -5.54 53.65 -35.28
CA HIS A 58 -6.01 53.00 -36.51
C HIS A 58 -4.82 52.55 -37.39
N LYS A 59 -3.88 53.46 -37.68
CA LYS A 59 -2.65 53.12 -38.43
C LYS A 59 -1.83 52.01 -37.76
N LYS A 60 -1.70 52.04 -36.43
CA LYS A 60 -0.93 51.05 -35.66
C LYS A 60 -1.57 49.66 -35.73
N ARG A 61 -2.89 49.57 -35.54
CA ARG A 61 -3.67 48.32 -35.67
C ARG A 61 -3.61 47.75 -37.09
N VAL A 62 -3.84 48.57 -38.11
CA VAL A 62 -3.72 48.15 -39.53
C VAL A 62 -2.29 47.68 -39.85
N THR A 63 -1.26 48.36 -39.35
CA THR A 63 0.15 47.94 -39.54
C THR A 63 0.45 46.62 -38.84
N ALA A 64 -0.06 46.41 -37.63
CA ALA A 64 0.07 45.14 -36.92
C ALA A 64 -0.62 43.99 -37.66
N ARG A 65 -1.85 44.20 -38.16
CA ARG A 65 -2.59 43.24 -39.00
C ARG A 65 -1.83 42.90 -40.29
N LYS A 66 -1.34 43.91 -41.03
CA LYS A 66 -0.52 43.71 -42.25
C LYS A 66 0.79 42.95 -41.92
N LYS A 67 1.42 43.19 -40.76
CA LYS A 67 2.64 42.47 -40.32
C LYS A 67 2.35 41.02 -39.92
N ALA A 68 1.21 40.72 -39.29
CA ALA A 68 0.78 39.36 -38.99
C ALA A 68 0.44 38.56 -40.26
N ALA A 69 -0.30 39.17 -41.21
CA ALA A 69 -0.59 38.57 -42.50
C ALA A 69 0.69 38.26 -43.31
N ALA A 70 1.69 39.14 -43.26
CA ALA A 70 3.00 38.92 -43.89
C ALA A 70 3.85 37.83 -43.21
N ALA A 71 3.58 37.49 -41.95
CA ALA A 71 4.19 36.34 -41.26
C ALA A 71 3.51 35.02 -41.65
N ALA A 72 2.18 35.02 -41.77
CA ALA A 72 1.38 33.84 -42.13
C ALA A 72 1.48 33.42 -43.62
N SER A 73 2.04 34.26 -44.49
CA SER A 73 2.03 34.07 -45.96
C SER A 73 3.39 33.74 -46.59
N LYS A 74 4.44 33.46 -45.80
CA LYS A 74 5.73 33.00 -46.34
C LYS A 74 5.68 31.50 -46.72
N PRO A 75 5.93 31.12 -47.98
CA PRO A 75 6.03 29.71 -48.36
C PRO A 75 7.21 29.02 -47.69
N ALA A 76 7.05 27.74 -47.34
CA ALA A 76 8.14 26.93 -46.82
C ALA A 76 9.24 26.72 -47.89
N ALA A 77 10.40 27.32 -47.68
CA ALA A 77 11.55 27.11 -48.55
C ALA A 77 12.10 25.68 -48.37
N LYS A 78 12.30 24.96 -49.48
CA LYS A 78 12.94 23.63 -49.46
C LYS A 78 14.35 23.75 -48.87
N LYS A 79 14.58 23.11 -47.72
CA LYS A 79 15.92 22.77 -47.24
C LYS A 79 16.37 21.42 -47.82
N PRO A 80 17.69 21.18 -47.96
CA PRO A 80 18.21 19.94 -48.52
C PRO A 80 17.89 18.73 -47.62
N ALA A 81 18.04 17.53 -48.18
CA ALA A 81 17.79 16.27 -47.51
C ALA A 81 18.43 16.24 -46.10
N SER A 82 17.59 16.19 -45.08
CA SER A 82 18.04 16.04 -43.70
C SER A 82 18.73 14.69 -43.54
N LYS A 83 19.89 14.70 -42.88
CA LYS A 83 20.43 13.50 -42.24
C LYS A 83 19.38 12.95 -41.27
N LYS A 84 19.48 11.66 -40.93
CA LYS A 84 18.70 11.05 -39.85
C LYS A 84 18.62 12.02 -38.67
N GLU A 85 17.42 12.34 -38.22
CA GLU A 85 17.26 12.82 -36.85
C GLU A 85 17.62 11.63 -35.96
N ASP A 86 18.67 11.78 -35.16
CA ASP A 86 19.05 10.73 -34.23
C ASP A 86 17.92 10.55 -33.23
N LYS A 87 17.39 9.33 -33.16
CA LYS A 87 16.51 8.92 -32.07
C LYS A 87 17.32 9.06 -30.77
N LYS A 88 17.12 10.16 -30.04
CA LYS A 88 17.19 10.07 -28.58
C LYS A 88 16.25 8.96 -28.18
N GLU A 89 16.78 7.96 -27.49
CA GLU A 89 15.96 6.85 -27.00
C GLU A 89 14.90 7.44 -26.06
N GLU A 90 13.66 6.92 -26.06
CA GLU A 90 12.60 7.46 -25.19
C GLU A 90 12.97 7.37 -23.70
N GLU A 91 13.90 6.47 -23.42
CA GLU A 91 14.77 6.30 -22.27
C GLU A 91 15.53 7.54 -21.76
N GLU A 92 15.64 8.62 -22.53
CA GLU A 92 16.16 9.95 -22.13
C GLU A 92 15.06 11.02 -21.93
N LEU A 93 13.78 10.68 -22.11
CA LEU A 93 12.69 11.66 -22.00
C LEU A 93 12.35 12.02 -20.54
N ASP A 94 11.89 13.26 -20.37
CA ASP A 94 11.24 13.70 -19.15
C ASP A 94 10.01 12.81 -18.83
N PRO A 95 9.80 12.37 -17.57
CA PRO A 95 8.68 11.48 -17.21
C PRO A 95 7.28 12.03 -17.55
N SER A 96 7.11 13.35 -17.52
CA SER A 96 5.86 14.03 -17.91
C SER A 96 5.66 13.94 -19.42
N LYS A 97 6.71 14.25 -20.20
CA LYS A 97 6.67 14.13 -21.67
C LYS A 97 6.44 12.68 -22.13
N TYR A 98 7.05 11.71 -21.46
CA TYR A 98 6.74 10.30 -21.67
C TYR A 98 5.25 10.04 -21.45
N THR A 99 4.72 10.50 -20.31
CA THR A 99 3.30 10.33 -19.96
C THR A 99 2.35 10.96 -20.99
N ASP A 100 2.65 12.15 -21.49
CA ASP A 100 1.81 12.83 -22.47
C ASP A 100 1.91 12.20 -23.87
N ASN A 101 3.09 11.73 -24.28
CA ASN A 101 3.25 10.92 -25.50
C ASN A 101 2.43 9.63 -25.44
N ARG A 102 2.41 8.93 -24.30
CA ARG A 102 1.60 7.71 -24.10
C ARG A 102 0.10 8.02 -24.18
N LYS A 103 -0.37 9.09 -23.53
CA LYS A 103 -1.78 9.55 -23.63
C LYS A 103 -2.18 9.88 -25.07
N ALA A 104 -1.36 10.65 -25.79
CA ALA A 104 -1.63 11.05 -27.17
C ALA A 104 -1.75 9.83 -28.10
N TYR A 105 -0.88 8.84 -27.94
CA TYR A 105 -0.95 7.58 -28.69
C TYR A 105 -2.25 6.81 -28.43
N LEU A 106 -2.69 6.67 -27.17
CA LEU A 106 -3.98 6.01 -26.88
C LEU A 106 -5.17 6.76 -27.47
N GLU A 107 -5.08 8.08 -27.55
CA GLU A 107 -6.13 8.90 -28.15
C GLU A 107 -6.18 8.74 -29.68
N THR A 108 -5.04 8.53 -30.35
CA THR A 108 -5.01 8.09 -31.76
C THR A 108 -5.72 6.74 -31.94
N LEU A 109 -5.51 5.78 -31.04
CA LEU A 109 -6.19 4.47 -31.12
C LEU A 109 -7.72 4.60 -31.03
N ARG A 110 -8.24 5.45 -30.13
CA ARG A 110 -9.69 5.73 -30.03
C ARG A 110 -10.24 6.36 -31.31
N GLN A 111 -9.50 7.30 -31.89
CA GLN A 111 -9.88 7.99 -33.14
C GLN A 111 -9.82 7.05 -34.35
N GLU A 112 -9.00 6.01 -34.32
CA GLU A 112 -8.99 4.89 -35.27
C GLU A 112 -10.11 3.85 -35.01
N GLY A 113 -10.97 4.05 -34.00
CA GLY A 113 -12.05 3.13 -33.63
C GLY A 113 -11.57 1.84 -32.93
N LYS A 114 -10.31 1.81 -32.46
CA LYS A 114 -9.73 0.67 -31.74
C LYS A 114 -9.96 0.83 -30.23
N ASN A 115 -10.29 -0.25 -29.54
CA ASN A 115 -10.29 -0.27 -28.08
C ASN A 115 -8.85 -0.55 -27.55
N PRO A 116 -8.19 0.40 -26.85
CA PRO A 116 -6.86 0.18 -26.26
C PRO A 116 -6.86 -0.64 -24.96
N TYR A 117 -8.03 -0.99 -24.42
CA TYR A 117 -8.22 -1.77 -23.19
C TYR A 117 -9.22 -2.91 -23.44
N PRO A 118 -8.79 -4.03 -24.07
CA PRO A 118 -9.68 -5.14 -24.40
C PRO A 118 -10.29 -5.77 -23.15
N HIS A 119 -11.59 -6.04 -23.18
CA HIS A 119 -12.36 -6.60 -22.06
C HIS A 119 -11.82 -7.93 -21.51
N LYS A 120 -11.20 -8.74 -22.36
CA LYS A 120 -10.80 -10.11 -22.05
C LYS A 120 -9.69 -10.60 -22.98
N PHE A 121 -8.77 -11.36 -22.41
CA PHE A 121 -7.83 -12.25 -23.11
C PHE A 121 -7.95 -13.63 -22.47
N GLU A 122 -7.98 -14.70 -23.27
CA GLU A 122 -7.90 -16.07 -22.75
C GLU A 122 -6.44 -16.44 -22.53
N ARG A 123 -6.13 -16.91 -21.32
CA ARG A 123 -4.81 -17.41 -20.91
C ARG A 123 -4.96 -18.87 -20.49
N ASP A 124 -4.00 -19.70 -20.86
CA ASP A 124 -4.01 -21.12 -20.53
C ASP A 124 -3.38 -21.39 -19.14
N MET A 125 -2.39 -20.57 -18.77
CA MET A 125 -1.61 -20.72 -17.53
C MET A 125 -0.91 -19.42 -17.13
N THR A 126 -0.43 -19.34 -15.90
CA THR A 126 0.45 -18.27 -15.41
C THR A 126 1.91 -18.51 -15.82
N VAL A 127 2.78 -17.49 -15.73
CA VAL A 127 4.23 -17.68 -16.01
C VAL A 127 4.90 -18.70 -15.05
N PRO A 128 4.60 -18.74 -13.73
CA PRO A 128 5.06 -19.82 -12.85
C PRO A 128 4.69 -21.22 -13.35
N GLN A 129 3.41 -21.44 -13.70
CA GLN A 129 2.92 -22.72 -14.23
C GLN A 129 3.57 -23.09 -15.58
N PHE A 130 3.84 -22.09 -16.43
CA PHE A 130 4.60 -22.28 -17.66
C PHE A 130 6.02 -22.77 -17.37
N ARG A 131 6.74 -22.16 -16.43
CA ARG A 131 8.08 -22.64 -16.04
C ARG A 131 8.00 -24.07 -15.50
N GLU A 132 7.08 -24.36 -14.59
CA GLU A 132 6.88 -25.73 -14.07
C GLU A 132 6.62 -26.77 -15.18
N LYS A 133 5.78 -26.43 -16.18
CA LYS A 133 5.43 -27.32 -17.31
C LYS A 133 6.56 -27.52 -18.34
N TYR A 134 7.45 -26.56 -18.53
CA TYR A 134 8.43 -26.56 -19.64
C TYR A 134 9.91 -26.51 -19.23
N GLU A 135 10.25 -26.05 -18.02
CA GLU A 135 11.63 -26.05 -17.52
C GLU A 135 12.22 -27.47 -17.38
N PRO A 136 11.48 -28.49 -16.86
CA PRO A 136 11.97 -29.86 -16.78
C PRO A 136 12.03 -30.58 -18.14
N LYS A 137 11.43 -30.02 -19.19
CA LYS A 137 11.44 -30.63 -20.53
C LYS A 137 12.79 -30.39 -21.21
N LYS A 138 13.41 -31.46 -21.70
CA LYS A 138 14.64 -31.44 -22.51
C LYS A 138 14.36 -30.98 -23.95
N ILE A 139 13.91 -29.74 -24.11
CA ILE A 139 13.84 -29.06 -25.41
C ILE A 139 15.27 -28.64 -25.78
N GLU A 140 15.73 -28.94 -26.99
CA GLU A 140 17.09 -28.61 -27.43
C GLU A 140 17.26 -27.10 -27.70
N GLU A 141 18.50 -26.61 -27.64
CA GLU A 141 18.79 -25.19 -27.80
C GLU A 141 18.45 -24.68 -29.21
N GLY A 142 17.62 -23.66 -29.29
CA GLY A 142 17.12 -23.09 -30.55
C GLY A 142 15.86 -23.78 -31.10
N GLN A 143 15.36 -24.83 -30.46
CA GLN A 143 14.11 -25.49 -30.85
C GLN A 143 12.89 -24.94 -30.10
N PHE A 144 11.74 -25.02 -30.78
CA PHE A 144 10.42 -24.71 -30.25
C PHE A 144 9.47 -25.85 -30.62
N VAL A 145 8.52 -26.15 -29.73
CA VAL A 145 7.56 -27.24 -29.93
C VAL A 145 6.44 -26.72 -30.82
N GLU A 146 6.54 -26.98 -32.12
CA GLU A 146 5.62 -26.45 -33.14
C GLU A 146 4.15 -26.86 -32.89
N ASP A 147 3.92 -28.09 -32.40
CA ASP A 147 2.60 -28.67 -32.11
C ASP A 147 2.01 -28.25 -30.75
N ASP A 148 2.74 -27.48 -29.93
CA ASP A 148 2.30 -27.00 -28.61
C ASP A 148 2.19 -25.47 -28.66
N SER A 149 1.11 -24.92 -28.09
CA SER A 149 0.82 -23.49 -28.13
C SER A 149 0.27 -23.06 -26.78
N VAL A 150 0.77 -21.93 -26.28
CA VAL A 150 0.37 -21.37 -24.99
C VAL A 150 -0.06 -19.92 -25.14
N ALA A 151 -1.12 -19.55 -24.43
CA ALA A 151 -1.55 -18.19 -24.18
C ALA A 151 -1.15 -17.76 -22.76
N LEU A 152 -0.17 -16.85 -22.65
CA LEU A 152 0.33 -16.29 -21.40
C LEU A 152 -0.06 -14.82 -21.25
N THR A 153 -0.02 -14.31 -20.03
CA THR A 153 -0.23 -12.89 -19.69
C THR A 153 0.85 -12.40 -18.74
N GLY A 154 1.25 -11.14 -18.83
CA GLY A 154 2.15 -10.54 -17.83
C GLY A 154 2.51 -9.09 -18.14
N ARG A 155 3.42 -8.53 -17.34
CA ARG A 155 3.98 -7.18 -17.54
C ARG A 155 5.32 -7.24 -18.27
N ILE A 156 5.52 -6.36 -19.25
CA ILE A 156 6.83 -6.11 -19.86
C ILE A 156 7.72 -5.44 -18.82
N MET A 157 8.70 -6.17 -18.26
CA MET A 157 9.69 -5.59 -17.34
C MET A 157 10.97 -5.14 -18.07
N MET A 158 11.26 -5.73 -19.23
CA MET A 158 12.30 -5.28 -20.16
C MET A 158 11.83 -5.53 -21.61
N ILE A 159 12.22 -4.66 -22.54
CA ILE A 159 12.01 -4.83 -23.98
C ILE A 159 13.30 -4.44 -24.70
N ARG A 160 13.83 -5.35 -25.52
CA ARG A 160 15.15 -5.25 -26.16
C ARG A 160 15.04 -5.54 -27.66
N PRO A 161 14.89 -4.50 -28.51
CA PRO A 161 14.93 -4.65 -29.95
C PRO A 161 16.34 -5.02 -30.45
N SER A 162 16.45 -6.05 -31.29
CA SER A 162 17.70 -6.45 -31.94
C SER A 162 17.56 -6.21 -33.45
N GLY A 163 17.87 -4.99 -33.87
CA GLY A 163 17.54 -4.50 -35.20
C GLY A 163 16.02 -4.34 -35.41
N SER A 164 15.56 -4.49 -36.66
CA SER A 164 14.16 -4.31 -37.05
C SER A 164 13.33 -5.60 -37.17
N LYS A 165 13.95 -6.78 -37.00
CA LYS A 165 13.31 -8.08 -37.25
C LYS A 165 13.25 -9.02 -36.03
N LEU A 166 13.75 -8.59 -34.87
CA LEU A 166 13.82 -9.37 -33.63
C LEU A 166 13.61 -8.43 -32.44
N ILE A 167 12.75 -8.83 -31.50
CA ILE A 167 12.52 -8.15 -30.21
C ILE A 167 12.51 -9.24 -29.14
N PHE A 168 13.34 -9.07 -28.11
CA PHE A 168 13.23 -9.85 -26.87
C PHE A 168 12.39 -9.06 -25.87
N ILE A 169 11.47 -9.74 -25.18
CA ILE A 169 10.63 -9.14 -24.13
C ILE A 169 10.75 -10.00 -22.87
N ASP A 170 11.07 -9.40 -21.73
CA ASP A 170 11.07 -10.06 -20.44
C ASP A 170 9.67 -9.88 -19.84
N LEU A 171 8.84 -10.91 -19.99
CA LEU A 171 7.46 -10.95 -19.48
C LEU A 171 7.44 -11.49 -18.06
N VAL A 172 6.83 -10.76 -17.13
CA VAL A 172 6.77 -11.13 -15.70
C VAL A 172 5.32 -11.25 -15.24
N ASP A 173 5.02 -12.37 -14.58
CA ASP A 173 3.75 -12.68 -13.90
C ASP A 173 4.08 -13.45 -12.62
N ASP A 174 3.43 -13.08 -11.51
CA ASP A 174 3.68 -13.62 -10.15
C ASP A 174 5.13 -14.05 -9.81
N ASN A 175 6.03 -13.06 -9.87
CA ASN A 175 7.47 -13.16 -9.58
C ASN A 175 8.28 -14.09 -10.50
N ALA A 176 7.65 -14.81 -11.45
CA ALA A 176 8.34 -15.57 -12.48
C ALA A 176 8.52 -14.74 -13.76
N LYS A 177 9.65 -14.97 -14.44
CA LYS A 177 10.03 -14.34 -15.71
C LYS A 177 10.01 -15.37 -16.85
N VAL A 178 9.54 -14.99 -18.03
CA VAL A 178 9.71 -15.76 -19.28
C VAL A 178 10.11 -14.82 -20.41
N GLN A 179 11.03 -15.27 -21.27
CA GLN A 179 11.45 -14.51 -22.44
C GLN A 179 10.46 -14.71 -23.60
N ILE A 180 10.02 -13.63 -24.25
CA ILE A 180 9.29 -13.69 -25.51
C ILE A 180 10.27 -13.43 -26.66
N PHE A 181 10.38 -14.37 -27.59
CA PHE A 181 11.33 -14.37 -28.70
C PHE A 181 10.61 -13.97 -30.02
N ALA A 182 10.21 -12.71 -30.12
CA ALA A 182 9.42 -12.21 -31.23
C ALA A 182 10.29 -11.89 -32.45
N THR A 183 9.96 -12.44 -33.63
CA THR A 183 10.62 -12.11 -34.90
C THR A 183 9.62 -11.76 -35.99
N ALA A 184 10.05 -10.95 -36.95
CA ALA A 184 9.27 -10.61 -38.14
C ALA A 184 8.99 -11.82 -39.09
N SER A 185 9.39 -13.04 -38.71
CA SER A 185 9.12 -14.29 -39.43
C SER A 185 8.28 -15.30 -38.62
N ASN A 186 8.06 -15.07 -37.32
CA ASN A 186 7.16 -15.90 -36.49
C ASN A 186 5.85 -15.17 -36.16
N TYR A 187 5.88 -13.84 -36.18
CA TYR A 187 4.74 -13.00 -35.87
C TYR A 187 3.73 -12.88 -37.02
N GLN A 188 2.43 -13.02 -36.72
CA GLN A 188 1.36 -12.98 -37.74
C GLN A 188 0.81 -11.57 -38.00
N GLY A 189 1.05 -10.62 -37.10
CA GLY A 189 0.58 -9.22 -37.23
C GLY A 189 1.66 -8.25 -37.74
N ASP A 190 1.39 -6.95 -37.63
CA ASP A 190 2.38 -5.91 -37.95
C ASP A 190 3.50 -5.86 -36.89
N PHE A 191 4.67 -6.39 -37.25
CA PHE A 191 5.86 -6.40 -36.40
C PHE A 191 6.51 -5.00 -36.26
N GLU A 192 6.36 -4.12 -37.24
CA GLU A 192 6.88 -2.75 -37.15
C GLU A 192 6.00 -1.90 -36.22
N TYR A 193 4.69 -2.16 -36.20
CA TYR A 193 3.76 -1.62 -35.20
C TYR A 193 4.11 -2.06 -33.78
N LEU A 194 4.42 -3.35 -33.54
CA LEU A 194 4.92 -3.78 -32.22
C LEU A 194 6.16 -2.99 -31.79
N HIS A 195 7.15 -2.88 -32.68
CA HIS A 195 8.40 -2.13 -32.48
C HIS A 195 8.15 -0.66 -32.11
N LYS A 196 7.11 -0.05 -32.70
CA LYS A 196 6.71 1.33 -32.45
C LYS A 196 5.87 1.54 -31.19
N THR A 197 5.13 0.55 -30.69
CA THR A 197 4.01 0.79 -29.75
C THR A 197 4.14 0.16 -28.35
N LEU A 198 4.73 -1.04 -28.25
CA LEU A 198 4.95 -1.69 -26.95
C LEU A 198 6.02 -0.95 -26.14
N ARG A 199 5.84 -0.83 -24.82
CA ARG A 199 6.81 -0.23 -23.91
C ARG A 199 6.98 -1.04 -22.63
N ARG A 200 8.11 -0.79 -21.97
CA ARG A 200 8.36 -1.24 -20.60
C ARG A 200 7.24 -0.73 -19.67
N GLY A 201 6.67 -1.67 -18.91
CA GLY A 201 5.54 -1.47 -18.01
C GLY A 201 4.19 -1.93 -18.56
N ASP A 202 4.03 -2.12 -19.88
CA ASP A 202 2.75 -2.55 -20.47
C ASP A 202 2.35 -3.96 -20.03
N LEU A 203 1.05 -4.19 -19.85
CA LEU A 203 0.48 -5.52 -19.70
C LEU A 203 0.12 -6.07 -21.08
N ILE A 204 0.63 -7.26 -21.41
CA ILE A 204 0.38 -7.95 -22.69
C ILE A 204 -0.11 -9.38 -22.47
N GLY A 205 -0.94 -9.84 -23.41
CA GLY A 205 -1.22 -11.24 -23.67
C GLY A 205 -0.36 -11.71 -24.83
N VAL A 206 0.15 -12.93 -24.78
CA VAL A 206 1.02 -13.53 -25.81
C VAL A 206 0.53 -14.92 -26.13
N LYS A 207 0.30 -15.22 -27.42
CA LYS A 207 0.09 -16.60 -27.89
C LYS A 207 1.28 -17.08 -28.71
N GLY A 208 1.75 -18.30 -28.50
CA GLY A 208 2.85 -18.88 -29.28
C GLY A 208 3.43 -20.18 -28.76
N SER A 209 4.45 -20.70 -29.46
CA SER A 209 5.06 -21.99 -29.15
C SER A 209 6.10 -21.91 -28.01
N PRO A 210 6.14 -22.86 -27.07
CA PRO A 210 7.18 -22.97 -26.06
C PRO A 210 8.50 -23.48 -26.65
N GLY A 211 9.64 -23.06 -26.12
CA GLY A 211 10.95 -23.56 -26.54
C GLY A 211 12.14 -22.93 -25.83
N ARG A 212 13.33 -23.08 -26.41
CA ARG A 212 14.57 -22.46 -25.91
C ARG A 212 15.30 -21.73 -27.04
N THR A 213 15.93 -20.60 -26.75
CA THR A 213 16.85 -19.94 -27.71
C THR A 213 18.14 -20.76 -27.89
N LYS A 214 19.00 -20.35 -28.83
CA LYS A 214 20.37 -20.86 -29.00
C LYS A 214 21.33 -20.54 -27.83
N THR A 215 20.79 -20.15 -26.68
CA THR A 215 21.50 -19.80 -25.44
C THR A 215 20.82 -20.47 -24.24
N GLY A 216 20.04 -21.53 -24.47
CA GLY A 216 19.30 -22.28 -23.44
C GLY A 216 18.07 -21.58 -22.84
N GLU A 217 17.88 -20.28 -23.03
CA GLU A 217 16.87 -19.50 -22.30
C GLU A 217 15.43 -19.92 -22.65
N LEU A 218 14.66 -20.29 -21.62
CA LEU A 218 13.28 -20.75 -21.73
C LEU A 218 12.38 -19.62 -22.24
N SER A 219 11.75 -19.84 -23.39
CA SER A 219 11.11 -18.79 -24.17
C SER A 219 9.75 -19.21 -24.75
N VAL A 220 8.88 -18.22 -25.02
CA VAL A 220 7.74 -18.36 -25.92
C VAL A 220 8.06 -17.64 -27.23
N ARG A 221 7.81 -18.30 -28.37
CA ARG A 221 7.96 -17.75 -29.72
C ARG A 221 6.58 -17.34 -30.24
N PRO A 222 6.24 -16.04 -30.25
CA PRO A 222 4.87 -15.58 -30.40
C PRO A 222 4.37 -15.64 -31.85
N SER A 223 3.15 -16.13 -32.03
CA SER A 223 2.35 -15.86 -33.23
C SER A 223 1.58 -14.54 -33.09
N GLU A 224 1.15 -14.20 -31.87
CA GLU A 224 0.29 -13.05 -31.54
C GLU A 224 0.71 -12.39 -30.22
N ILE A 225 0.67 -11.05 -30.17
CA ILE A 225 0.87 -10.25 -28.95
C ILE A 225 -0.22 -9.18 -28.91
N VAL A 226 -1.00 -9.18 -27.83
CA VAL A 226 -2.14 -8.29 -27.62
C VAL A 226 -1.85 -7.36 -26.44
N PRO A 227 -1.77 -6.04 -26.63
CA PRO A 227 -1.77 -5.09 -25.52
C PRO A 227 -3.08 -5.18 -24.72
N LEU A 228 -2.99 -5.42 -23.42
CA LEU A 228 -4.14 -5.56 -22.53
C LEU A 228 -4.38 -4.29 -21.69
N SER A 229 -3.29 -3.65 -21.25
CA SER A 229 -3.35 -2.36 -20.58
C SER A 229 -2.01 -1.65 -20.68
N TYR A 230 -2.03 -0.44 -21.25
CA TYR A 230 -0.84 0.37 -21.47
C TYR A 230 -0.39 1.10 -20.22
N CYS A 231 0.90 1.00 -19.91
CA CYS A 231 1.54 1.83 -18.91
C CYS A 231 1.78 3.24 -19.46
N LEU A 232 1.26 4.24 -18.74
CA LEU A 232 1.39 5.64 -19.09
C LEU A 232 2.63 6.29 -18.48
N HIS A 233 3.17 5.77 -17.38
CA HIS A 233 4.31 6.37 -16.68
C HIS A 233 5.60 5.61 -16.95
N MET A 234 6.73 6.32 -16.99
CA MET A 234 8.04 5.69 -17.11
C MET A 234 8.38 4.97 -15.80
N LEU A 235 8.46 3.64 -15.82
CA LEU A 235 8.89 2.86 -14.66
C LEU A 235 10.36 3.19 -14.31
N PRO A 236 10.72 3.36 -13.03
CA PRO A 236 12.11 3.56 -12.61
C PRO A 236 13.05 2.46 -13.13
N ARG A 237 14.32 2.80 -13.38
CA ARG A 237 15.35 1.87 -13.84
C ARG A 237 16.08 1.26 -12.64
N ALA A 238 15.98 -0.05 -12.47
CA ALA A 238 16.79 -0.83 -11.54
C ALA A 238 17.78 -1.69 -12.31
N LYS A 239 18.93 -2.02 -11.71
CA LYS A 239 19.59 -3.30 -12.02
C LYS A 239 18.80 -4.42 -11.34
N GLU A 240 18.93 -5.64 -11.83
CA GLU A 240 18.21 -6.79 -11.27
C GLU A 240 18.64 -7.01 -9.80
N GLY A 241 17.72 -6.81 -8.86
CA GLY A 241 17.96 -6.85 -7.40
C GLY A 241 18.14 -5.50 -6.69
N GLU A 242 18.28 -4.38 -7.39
CA GLU A 242 18.45 -3.05 -6.75
C GLU A 242 17.11 -2.36 -6.44
N ASN A 243 16.88 -1.98 -5.18
CA ASN A 243 15.70 -1.21 -4.79
C ASN A 243 15.89 0.29 -5.06
N VAL A 244 15.32 0.76 -6.17
CA VAL A 244 15.44 2.15 -6.66
C VAL A 244 14.46 3.11 -5.97
N LEU A 245 13.46 2.58 -5.27
CA LEU A 245 12.39 3.37 -4.67
C LEU A 245 12.77 3.75 -3.23
N ASN A 246 12.82 5.05 -2.93
CA ASN A 246 12.93 5.50 -1.53
C ASN A 246 11.70 5.04 -0.72
N LYS A 247 11.87 4.83 0.59
CA LYS A 247 10.84 4.24 1.47
C LYS A 247 9.50 4.98 1.40
N ASP A 248 9.49 6.32 1.30
CA ASP A 248 8.26 7.12 1.15
C ASP A 248 7.49 6.77 -0.14
N THR A 249 8.21 6.69 -1.28
CA THR A 249 7.64 6.28 -2.57
C THR A 249 7.10 4.85 -2.51
N ARG A 250 7.83 3.91 -1.89
CA ARG A 250 7.41 2.51 -1.73
C ARG A 250 6.10 2.38 -0.97
N TYR A 251 5.98 3.09 0.16
CA TYR A 251 4.82 3.03 1.04
C TYR A 251 3.59 3.75 0.47
N ARG A 252 3.78 4.87 -0.26
CA ARG A 252 2.66 5.60 -0.92
C ARG A 252 2.22 4.95 -2.23
N GLN A 253 3.14 4.35 -2.98
CA GLN A 253 2.88 3.71 -4.26
C GLN A 253 3.17 2.22 -4.17
N ARG A 254 2.52 1.49 -3.24
CA ARG A 254 2.74 0.05 -3.05
C ARG A 254 2.56 -0.76 -4.34
N TYR A 255 1.70 -0.34 -5.25
CA TYR A 255 1.55 -0.95 -6.58
C TYR A 255 2.84 -0.88 -7.42
N LEU A 256 3.63 0.18 -7.29
CA LEU A 256 4.93 0.34 -7.94
C LEU A 256 6.02 -0.46 -7.21
N ASP A 257 5.96 -0.49 -5.87
CA ASP A 257 6.84 -1.32 -5.04
C ASP A 257 6.68 -2.82 -5.38
N LEU A 258 5.44 -3.31 -5.49
CA LEU A 258 5.09 -4.67 -5.92
C LEU A 258 5.42 -5.00 -7.39
N ILE A 259 5.69 -3.98 -8.22
CA ILE A 259 6.17 -4.15 -9.60
C ILE A 259 7.70 -4.19 -9.65
N MET A 260 8.38 -3.39 -8.82
CA MET A 260 9.84 -3.22 -8.86
C MET A 260 10.60 -4.17 -7.93
N ASN A 261 10.03 -4.54 -6.78
CA ASN A 261 10.68 -5.29 -5.72
C ASN A 261 9.93 -6.61 -5.43
N SER A 262 10.39 -7.70 -6.05
CA SER A 262 9.73 -9.02 -5.95
C SER A 262 9.57 -9.54 -4.52
N ASN A 263 10.54 -9.28 -3.63
CA ASN A 263 10.49 -9.71 -2.22
C ASN A 263 9.29 -9.14 -1.46
N VAL A 264 8.75 -8.00 -1.86
CA VAL A 264 7.58 -7.38 -1.20
C VAL A 264 6.36 -8.30 -1.29
N LYS A 265 6.18 -9.05 -2.38
CA LYS A 265 5.13 -10.09 -2.45
C LYS A 265 5.38 -11.22 -1.44
N ASN A 266 6.63 -11.64 -1.26
CA ASN A 266 6.99 -12.73 -0.35
C ASN A 266 6.66 -12.37 1.11
N ILE A 267 6.89 -11.11 1.52
CA ILE A 267 6.52 -10.58 2.84
C ILE A 267 5.00 -10.79 3.09
N PHE A 268 4.15 -10.38 2.14
CA PHE A 268 2.70 -10.53 2.29
C PHE A 268 2.22 -11.99 2.15
N GLN A 269 2.92 -12.84 1.41
CA GLN A 269 2.67 -14.29 1.40
C GLN A 269 3.01 -14.93 2.75
N THR A 270 4.12 -14.55 3.39
CA THR A 270 4.43 -15.00 4.76
C THR A 270 3.42 -14.48 5.77
N ARG A 271 2.97 -13.21 5.67
CA ARG A 271 1.85 -12.70 6.49
C ARG A 271 0.58 -13.55 6.36
N ASN A 272 0.22 -13.95 5.13
CA ASN A 272 -0.92 -14.83 4.90
C ASN A 272 -0.70 -16.21 5.53
N LYS A 273 0.48 -16.83 5.36
CA LYS A 273 0.83 -18.11 6.04
C LYS A 273 0.71 -18.02 7.57
N ILE A 274 1.15 -16.92 8.18
CA ILE A 274 1.02 -16.68 9.63
C ILE A 274 -0.46 -16.71 10.06
N VAL A 275 -1.31 -15.92 9.38
CA VAL A 275 -2.75 -15.84 9.72
C VAL A 275 -3.46 -17.18 9.50
N ASP A 276 -3.17 -17.87 8.40
CA ASP A 276 -3.80 -19.16 8.08
C ASP A 276 -3.29 -20.29 8.97
N PHE A 277 -2.02 -20.25 9.42
CA PHE A 277 -1.49 -21.13 10.46
C PHE A 277 -2.24 -20.94 11.77
N ILE A 278 -2.36 -19.70 12.27
CA ILE A 278 -3.03 -19.39 13.55
C ILE A 278 -4.50 -19.86 13.51
N ARG A 279 -5.23 -19.55 12.43
CA ARG A 279 -6.60 -20.05 12.22
C ARG A 279 -6.68 -21.57 12.27
N SER A 280 -5.77 -22.25 11.58
CA SER A 280 -5.76 -23.72 11.52
C SER A 280 -5.43 -24.33 12.88
N TYR A 281 -4.46 -23.75 13.60
CA TYR A 281 -4.05 -24.18 14.94
C TYR A 281 -5.20 -24.03 15.96
N LEU A 282 -5.84 -22.86 16.02
CA LEU A 282 -6.94 -22.60 16.95
C LEU A 282 -8.19 -23.45 16.63
N ARG A 283 -8.58 -23.58 15.36
CA ARG A 283 -9.72 -24.43 14.96
C ARG A 283 -9.47 -25.92 15.24
N ASN A 284 -8.22 -26.39 15.15
CA ASN A 284 -7.84 -27.76 15.53
C ASN A 284 -7.85 -27.99 17.07
N LEU A 285 -8.04 -26.93 17.86
CA LEU A 285 -8.26 -26.95 19.30
C LEU A 285 -9.70 -26.52 19.65
N ASP A 286 -10.65 -26.72 18.74
CA ASP A 286 -12.08 -26.43 18.89
C ASP A 286 -12.45 -24.95 19.16
N PHE A 287 -11.56 -23.99 18.88
CA PHE A 287 -11.89 -22.56 18.97
C PHE A 287 -12.79 -22.11 17.82
N VAL A 288 -13.85 -21.38 18.15
CA VAL A 288 -14.78 -20.76 17.19
C VAL A 288 -14.24 -19.39 16.77
N GLU A 289 -14.11 -19.16 15.46
CA GLU A 289 -13.78 -17.84 14.93
C GLU A 289 -15.04 -16.95 14.95
N VAL A 290 -14.94 -15.77 15.55
CA VAL A 290 -16.05 -14.83 15.76
C VAL A 290 -15.68 -13.41 15.31
N GLU A 291 -16.69 -12.57 15.07
CA GLU A 291 -16.52 -11.15 14.74
C GLU A 291 -17.26 -10.31 15.78
N THR A 292 -16.55 -9.40 16.46
CA THR A 292 -17.09 -8.50 17.49
C THR A 292 -17.17 -7.04 16.99
N PRO A 293 -18.00 -6.17 17.59
CA PRO A 293 -18.15 -4.79 17.15
C PRO A 293 -16.82 -4.01 17.08
N MET A 294 -16.55 -3.37 15.93
CA MET A 294 -15.43 -2.44 15.76
C MET A 294 -15.76 -0.99 16.14
N MET A 295 -17.04 -0.68 16.39
CA MET A 295 -17.53 0.62 16.82
C MET A 295 -18.35 0.47 18.11
N ASN A 296 -17.86 1.06 19.19
CA ASN A 296 -18.39 0.84 20.55
C ASN A 296 -18.90 2.16 21.13
N MET A 297 -19.93 2.11 21.99
CA MET A 297 -20.34 3.28 22.79
C MET A 297 -19.28 3.64 23.85
N ILE A 298 -18.56 2.63 24.35
CA ILE A 298 -17.50 2.74 25.34
C ILE A 298 -16.30 1.93 24.84
N PRO A 299 -15.09 2.51 24.71
CA PRO A 299 -13.88 1.75 24.40
C PRO A 299 -13.27 1.17 25.69
N GLY A 300 -12.82 -0.07 25.60
CA GLY A 300 -12.20 -0.83 26.69
C GLY A 300 -11.46 -2.05 26.14
N GLY A 301 -10.90 -2.86 27.03
CA GLY A 301 -10.07 -4.03 26.66
C GLY A 301 -8.61 -3.70 26.34
N ALA A 302 -8.19 -2.46 26.53
CA ALA A 302 -6.80 -2.02 26.47
C ALA A 302 -6.65 -0.68 27.19
N THR A 303 -5.41 -0.35 27.58
CA THR A 303 -5.02 1.01 27.97
C THR A 303 -4.46 1.69 26.73
N ALA A 304 -5.27 2.53 26.07
CA ALA A 304 -4.97 3.10 24.76
C ALA A 304 -5.91 4.28 24.45
N ARG A 305 -5.47 5.21 23.58
CA ARG A 305 -6.31 6.34 23.17
C ARG A 305 -7.21 5.95 21.98
N PRO A 306 -8.54 6.06 22.07
CA PRO A 306 -9.44 5.69 20.97
C PRO A 306 -9.51 6.75 19.87
N PHE A 307 -9.99 6.34 18.69
CA PHE A 307 -10.58 7.24 17.69
C PHE A 307 -12.07 7.45 17.97
N GLU A 308 -12.56 8.68 17.79
CA GLU A 308 -13.98 9.03 17.94
C GLU A 308 -14.62 9.25 16.55
N THR A 309 -15.88 8.82 16.38
CA THR A 309 -16.72 9.04 15.20
C THR A 309 -18.18 9.28 15.62
N PHE A 310 -19.08 9.53 14.67
CA PHE A 310 -20.47 9.92 14.93
C PHE A 310 -21.46 9.20 14.00
N HIS A 311 -22.55 8.68 14.56
CA HIS A 311 -23.57 7.93 13.82
C HIS A 311 -24.80 8.81 13.54
N ASN A 312 -24.83 9.45 12.36
CA ASN A 312 -25.82 10.47 11.99
C ASN A 312 -27.29 10.10 12.25
N GLU A 313 -27.69 8.85 12.01
CA GLU A 313 -29.09 8.40 12.18
C GLU A 313 -29.47 8.13 13.65
N LEU A 314 -28.48 7.92 14.53
CA LEU A 314 -28.68 7.61 15.95
C LEU A 314 -28.27 8.78 16.86
N ASP A 315 -27.87 9.93 16.29
CA ASP A 315 -27.44 11.16 16.96
C ASP A 315 -26.38 10.96 18.06
N MET A 316 -25.53 9.92 17.92
CA MET A 316 -24.64 9.46 18.98
C MET A 316 -23.18 9.33 18.54
N LYS A 317 -22.28 9.55 19.50
CA LYS A 317 -20.85 9.25 19.36
C LYS A 317 -20.59 7.75 19.42
N LEU A 318 -19.58 7.31 18.68
CA LEU A 318 -19.02 5.97 18.73
C LEU A 318 -17.49 6.06 18.76
N PHE A 319 -16.84 5.04 19.31
CA PHE A 319 -15.39 4.91 19.36
C PHE A 319 -14.94 3.69 18.57
N MET A 320 -13.88 3.83 17.76
CA MET A 320 -13.25 2.67 17.15
C MET A 320 -12.60 1.82 18.24
N ARG A 321 -12.77 0.49 18.19
CA ARG A 321 -12.28 -0.38 19.27
C ARG A 321 -10.75 -0.39 19.39
N ILE A 322 -10.29 -0.51 20.63
CA ILE A 322 -8.87 -0.64 21.01
C ILE A 322 -8.47 -2.11 21.25
N ALA A 323 -9.44 -2.98 21.57
CA ALA A 323 -9.40 -4.43 21.58
C ALA A 323 -10.84 -5.03 21.55
N PRO A 324 -11.05 -6.29 21.15
CA PRO A 324 -12.30 -7.06 21.29
C PRO A 324 -12.49 -7.74 22.65
N GLU A 325 -11.47 -7.86 23.51
CA GLU A 325 -11.45 -8.55 24.82
C GLU A 325 -12.80 -8.64 25.56
N LEU A 326 -13.45 -7.50 25.82
CA LEU A 326 -14.68 -7.47 26.65
C LEU A 326 -15.83 -8.24 25.99
N TYR A 327 -15.95 -8.19 24.65
CA TYR A 327 -16.94 -8.97 23.91
C TYR A 327 -16.62 -10.46 23.90
N LEU A 328 -15.34 -10.83 23.76
CA LEU A 328 -14.93 -12.24 23.75
C LEU A 328 -15.20 -12.90 25.12
N LYS A 329 -14.94 -12.20 26.22
CA LYS A 329 -15.37 -12.63 27.57
C LYS A 329 -16.89 -12.73 27.71
N MET A 330 -17.68 -11.82 27.12
CA MET A 330 -19.15 -11.93 27.13
C MET A 330 -19.68 -13.13 26.32
N LEU A 331 -18.99 -13.54 25.25
CA LEU A 331 -19.30 -14.80 24.55
C LEU A 331 -18.98 -16.03 25.41
N THR A 332 -17.90 -16.00 26.20
CA THR A 332 -17.56 -17.05 27.16
C THR A 332 -18.57 -17.13 28.31
N VAL A 333 -19.09 -16.01 28.82
CA VAL A 333 -20.27 -15.98 29.73
C VAL A 333 -21.49 -16.63 29.06
N GLY A 334 -21.67 -16.43 27.76
CA GLY A 334 -22.70 -17.07 26.94
C GLY A 334 -22.51 -18.57 26.68
N GLY A 335 -21.47 -19.21 27.24
CA GLY A 335 -21.18 -20.63 27.08
C GLY A 335 -20.34 -20.98 25.83
N MET A 336 -19.70 -20.00 25.19
CA MET A 336 -18.70 -20.25 24.15
C MET A 336 -17.31 -20.42 24.79
N ASP A 337 -17.02 -21.63 25.27
CA ASP A 337 -15.81 -21.97 26.04
C ASP A 337 -14.48 -21.68 25.32
N ARG A 338 -14.48 -21.59 23.98
CA ARG A 338 -13.30 -21.28 23.16
C ARG A 338 -13.67 -20.39 21.99
N VAL A 339 -13.28 -19.12 22.04
CA VAL A 339 -13.52 -18.12 20.99
C VAL A 339 -12.24 -17.42 20.57
N PHE A 340 -12.13 -17.04 19.30
CA PHE A 340 -11.06 -16.16 18.81
C PHE A 340 -11.52 -15.21 17.72
N GLU A 341 -10.87 -14.05 17.62
CA GLU A 341 -11.00 -13.12 16.51
C GLU A 341 -9.62 -12.73 15.98
N ILE A 342 -9.44 -12.75 14.66
CA ILE A 342 -8.30 -12.10 13.98
C ILE A 342 -8.80 -10.85 13.28
N GLY A 343 -8.61 -9.69 13.92
CA GLY A 343 -9.30 -8.45 13.57
C GLY A 343 -8.42 -7.21 13.66
N LYS A 344 -8.97 -6.07 13.21
CA LYS A 344 -8.28 -4.78 13.27
C LYS A 344 -8.58 -4.07 14.60
N GLN A 345 -7.57 -3.44 15.17
CA GLN A 345 -7.64 -2.56 16.33
C GLN A 345 -7.18 -1.15 15.95
N PHE A 346 -7.68 -0.12 16.62
CA PHE A 346 -7.50 1.27 16.24
C PHE A 346 -7.03 2.12 17.43
N ARG A 347 -5.82 2.67 17.37
CA ARG A 347 -5.22 3.47 18.44
C ARG A 347 -4.73 4.83 17.92
N ASN A 348 -5.18 5.89 18.59
CA ASN A 348 -5.01 7.29 18.21
C ASN A 348 -3.70 7.86 18.81
N GLU A 349 -2.61 7.18 18.45
CA GLU A 349 -1.29 7.26 19.09
C GLU A 349 -0.20 7.68 18.07
N GLY A 350 1.07 7.52 18.45
CA GLY A 350 2.22 7.80 17.59
C GLY A 350 2.33 6.88 16.37
N ILE A 351 3.22 7.25 15.45
CA ILE A 351 3.63 6.40 14.33
C ILE A 351 5.16 6.33 14.34
N ASP A 352 5.70 5.12 14.46
CA ASP A 352 7.14 4.87 14.56
C ASP A 352 7.57 3.63 13.74
N MET A 353 8.49 2.82 14.26
CA MET A 353 8.99 1.59 13.65
C MET A 353 8.09 0.37 13.93
N THR A 354 7.35 0.35 15.04
CA THR A 354 6.51 -0.78 15.50
C THR A 354 5.03 -0.41 15.70
N HIS A 355 4.67 0.88 15.66
CA HIS A 355 3.30 1.37 15.80
C HIS A 355 2.73 1.99 14.52
N ASN A 356 1.47 1.66 14.22
CA ASN A 356 0.64 2.25 13.18
C ASN A 356 -0.80 2.39 13.73
N PRO A 357 -1.58 3.44 13.37
CA PRO A 357 -2.83 3.76 14.08
C PRO A 357 -3.96 2.75 13.87
N GLU A 358 -3.83 1.90 12.86
CA GLU A 358 -4.57 0.65 12.71
C GLU A 358 -3.58 -0.52 12.62
N PHE A 359 -3.85 -1.62 13.32
CA PHE A 359 -3.00 -2.83 13.33
C PHE A 359 -3.85 -4.07 13.61
N THR A 360 -3.34 -5.25 13.27
CA THR A 360 -4.08 -6.52 13.38
C THR A 360 -3.65 -7.31 14.62
N THR A 361 -4.61 -7.72 15.44
CA THR A 361 -4.38 -8.71 16.50
C THR A 361 -5.06 -10.04 16.17
N CYS A 362 -4.53 -11.12 16.72
CA CYS A 362 -5.32 -12.31 17.03
C CYS A 362 -5.54 -12.31 18.53
N GLU A 363 -6.79 -12.38 18.97
CA GLU A 363 -7.15 -12.52 20.39
C GLU A 363 -8.04 -13.75 20.58
N PHE A 364 -7.76 -14.54 21.62
CA PHE A 364 -8.54 -15.73 21.95
C PHE A 364 -8.76 -15.87 23.45
N TYR A 365 -9.88 -16.50 23.81
CA TYR A 365 -10.31 -16.73 25.20
C TYR A 365 -10.69 -18.19 25.37
N TRP A 366 -10.16 -18.82 26.42
CA TRP A 366 -10.30 -20.24 26.69
C TRP A 366 -10.77 -20.46 28.14
N ALA A 367 -12.01 -20.94 28.29
CA ALA A 367 -12.58 -21.35 29.56
C ALA A 367 -11.86 -22.58 30.14
N TYR A 368 -11.78 -22.60 31.46
CA TYR A 368 -11.13 -23.60 32.32
C TYR A 368 -9.60 -23.68 32.20
N ALA A 369 -8.96 -22.77 31.46
CA ALA A 369 -7.50 -22.57 31.42
C ALA A 369 -7.03 -21.48 32.39
N ASP A 370 -5.73 -21.49 32.72
CA ASP A 370 -5.00 -20.38 33.36
C ASP A 370 -3.79 -19.93 32.52
N TYR A 371 -3.12 -18.83 32.94
CA TYR A 371 -1.98 -18.26 32.21
C TYR A 371 -0.79 -19.24 31.97
N LYS A 372 -0.72 -20.39 32.64
CA LYS A 372 0.30 -21.42 32.40
C LYS A 372 -0.06 -22.31 31.22
N ASP A 373 -1.32 -22.71 31.09
CA ASP A 373 -1.82 -23.39 29.90
C ASP A 373 -1.59 -22.53 28.65
N LEU A 374 -1.76 -21.20 28.79
CA LEU A 374 -1.46 -20.24 27.74
C LEU A 374 0.04 -20.10 27.41
N MET A 375 0.96 -20.21 28.39
CA MET A 375 2.41 -20.23 28.12
C MET A 375 2.80 -21.48 27.33
N ASP A 376 2.30 -22.65 27.73
CA ASP A 376 2.63 -23.92 27.08
C ASP A 376 2.01 -23.98 25.67
N MET A 377 0.76 -23.50 25.50
CA MET A 377 0.11 -23.32 24.20
C MET A 377 0.84 -22.31 23.29
N THR A 378 1.44 -21.26 23.87
CA THR A 378 2.22 -20.25 23.12
C THR A 378 3.57 -20.81 22.66
N GLU A 379 4.26 -21.59 23.49
CA GLU A 379 5.49 -22.29 23.12
C GLU A 379 5.27 -23.25 21.96
N ASP A 380 4.22 -24.07 22.03
CA ASP A 380 3.86 -25.02 20.97
C ASP A 380 3.44 -24.31 19.67
N MET A 381 2.55 -23.32 19.76
CA MET A 381 2.04 -22.57 18.61
C MET A 381 3.15 -21.82 17.87
N LEU A 382 3.97 -21.04 18.58
CA LEU A 382 5.01 -20.21 17.94
C LEU A 382 6.13 -21.08 17.36
N SER A 383 6.64 -22.05 18.11
CA SER A 383 7.73 -22.91 17.60
C SER A 383 7.31 -23.67 16.34
N LYS A 384 6.11 -24.26 16.31
CA LYS A 384 5.55 -24.90 15.12
C LYS A 384 5.31 -23.93 13.97
N MET A 385 4.84 -22.70 14.24
CA MET A 385 4.64 -21.69 13.20
C MET A 385 5.96 -21.31 12.52
N VAL A 386 7.00 -20.97 13.30
CA VAL A 386 8.32 -20.62 12.75
C VAL A 386 8.92 -21.79 11.96
N TYR A 387 8.85 -23.02 12.50
CA TYR A 387 9.32 -24.21 11.80
C TYR A 387 8.55 -24.47 10.49
N SER A 388 7.24 -24.24 10.46
CA SER A 388 6.43 -24.42 9.24
C SER A 388 6.72 -23.40 8.13
N ILE A 389 7.25 -22.22 8.49
CA ILE A 389 7.54 -21.13 7.56
C ILE A 389 9.01 -21.17 7.08
N HIS A 390 9.95 -21.47 7.98
CA HIS A 390 11.40 -21.41 7.73
C HIS A 390 12.11 -22.77 7.68
N GLY A 391 11.46 -23.87 8.06
CA GLY A 391 12.08 -25.20 8.20
C GLY A 391 13.04 -25.34 9.40
N SER A 392 13.03 -24.36 10.30
CA SER A 392 13.97 -24.17 11.41
C SER A 392 13.26 -23.46 12.57
N TYR A 393 13.69 -23.72 13.80
CA TYR A 393 13.30 -22.91 14.98
C TYR A 393 14.16 -21.65 15.14
N LYS A 394 15.31 -21.59 14.45
CA LYS A 394 16.24 -20.45 14.43
C LYS A 394 16.01 -19.63 13.18
N VAL A 395 15.90 -18.31 13.33
CA VAL A 395 15.82 -17.33 12.23
C VAL A 395 16.91 -16.27 12.36
N GLU A 396 17.44 -15.81 11.23
CA GLU A 396 18.31 -14.63 11.16
C GLU A 396 17.45 -13.36 11.09
N TYR A 397 17.92 -12.28 11.72
CA TYR A 397 17.22 -10.99 11.74
C TYR A 397 18.23 -9.83 11.77
N HIS A 398 17.97 -8.78 10.99
CA HIS A 398 18.78 -7.58 10.88
C HIS A 398 18.08 -6.40 11.58
N PRO A 399 18.36 -6.11 12.87
CA PRO A 399 17.69 -5.02 13.60
C PRO A 399 17.87 -3.64 12.96
N ASN A 400 19.01 -3.40 12.30
CA ASN A 400 19.27 -2.16 11.55
C ASN A 400 18.69 -2.20 10.11
N GLY A 401 18.20 -3.36 9.66
CA GLY A 401 17.68 -3.65 8.32
C GLY A 401 18.71 -4.36 7.43
N PRO A 402 18.29 -5.07 6.37
CA PRO A 402 19.09 -6.06 5.63
C PRO A 402 20.27 -5.50 4.81
N GLU A 403 20.52 -4.19 4.86
CA GLU A 403 21.73 -3.57 4.32
C GLU A 403 22.91 -3.67 5.33
N ASP A 404 22.63 -3.76 6.63
CA ASP A 404 23.63 -3.91 7.70
C ASP A 404 23.98 -5.38 7.92
N LYS A 405 24.83 -5.90 7.04
CA LYS A 405 25.26 -7.31 7.01
C LYS A 405 26.28 -7.68 8.09
N GLU A 406 26.70 -6.72 8.91
CA GLU A 406 27.61 -6.96 10.04
C GLU A 406 26.83 -7.15 11.35
N ASN A 407 25.65 -6.54 11.47
CA ASN A 407 24.76 -6.67 12.62
C ASN A 407 23.59 -7.64 12.36
N VAL A 408 23.91 -8.93 12.19
CA VAL A 408 22.92 -10.02 12.10
C VAL A 408 22.77 -10.70 13.47
N ILE A 409 21.54 -10.91 13.93
CA ILE A 409 21.25 -11.73 15.12
C ILE A 409 20.52 -13.02 14.75
N GLU A 410 20.85 -14.11 15.44
CA GLU A 410 20.02 -15.32 15.46
C GLU A 410 18.95 -15.16 16.55
N ILE A 411 17.68 -15.40 16.24
CA ILE A 411 16.58 -15.52 17.21
C ILE A 411 16.18 -17.00 17.26
N ASP A 412 16.23 -17.61 18.44
CA ASP A 412 15.96 -19.04 18.63
C ASP A 412 14.59 -19.27 19.29
N PHE A 413 13.65 -19.85 18.55
CA PHE A 413 12.28 -20.20 18.98
C PHE A 413 12.18 -21.66 19.47
N THR A 414 13.29 -22.30 19.84
CA THR A 414 13.26 -23.63 20.47
C THR A 414 12.68 -23.52 21.90
N PRO A 415 11.58 -24.22 22.25
CA PRO A 415 11.02 -24.21 23.60
C PRO A 415 11.81 -25.12 24.57
N PRO A 416 11.70 -24.91 25.90
CA PRO A 416 10.88 -23.90 26.57
C PRO A 416 11.52 -22.50 26.58
N PHE A 417 10.69 -21.47 26.58
CA PHE A 417 11.13 -20.08 26.58
C PHE A 417 11.56 -19.59 27.97
N ARG A 418 12.47 -18.61 28.02
CA ARG A 418 12.94 -18.00 29.27
C ARG A 418 11.74 -17.34 29.98
N ARG A 419 11.65 -17.48 31.31
CA ARG A 419 10.61 -16.84 32.15
C ARG A 419 11.28 -15.94 33.19
N ILE A 420 10.79 -14.71 33.36
CA ILE A 420 11.30 -13.68 34.28
C ILE A 420 10.13 -13.04 35.04
N PRO A 421 9.94 -13.29 36.34
CA PRO A 421 8.91 -12.60 37.13
C PRO A 421 9.25 -11.10 37.27
N MET A 422 8.38 -10.21 36.80
CA MET A 422 8.67 -8.79 36.53
C MET A 422 9.34 -8.06 37.71
N MET A 423 8.69 -8.01 38.88
CA MET A 423 9.20 -7.26 40.04
C MET A 423 10.49 -7.87 40.60
N LYS A 424 10.62 -9.20 40.56
CA LYS A 424 11.83 -9.89 40.99
C LYS A 424 12.97 -9.67 39.99
N GLY A 425 12.69 -9.70 38.69
CA GLY A 425 13.66 -9.40 37.64
C GLY A 425 14.25 -8.00 37.80
N LEU A 426 13.42 -6.99 38.11
CA LEU A 426 13.91 -5.64 38.42
C LEU A 426 14.79 -5.62 39.68
N GLU A 427 14.43 -6.30 40.77
CA GLU A 427 15.26 -6.41 41.98
C GLU A 427 16.59 -7.13 41.70
N ASP A 428 16.54 -8.25 40.97
CA ASP A 428 17.69 -9.06 40.58
C ASP A 428 18.61 -8.34 39.59
N GLU A 429 18.11 -7.52 38.66
CA GLU A 429 18.96 -6.77 37.72
C GLU A 429 19.57 -5.53 38.38
N LEU A 430 18.74 -4.69 39.00
CA LEU A 430 19.16 -3.40 39.57
C LEU A 430 19.95 -3.55 40.88
N LYS A 431 19.93 -4.74 41.51
CA LYS A 431 20.46 -5.02 42.86
C LYS A 431 19.89 -4.09 43.94
N ILE A 432 18.68 -3.59 43.72
CA ILE A 432 17.96 -2.67 44.61
C ILE A 432 16.67 -3.36 45.06
N LYS A 433 16.46 -3.44 46.37
CA LYS A 433 15.25 -4.04 46.94
C LYS A 433 14.01 -3.21 46.59
N MET A 434 12.99 -3.86 46.05
CA MET A 434 11.74 -3.22 45.63
C MET A 434 10.76 -3.03 46.82
N PRO A 435 9.82 -2.07 46.71
CA PRO A 435 8.67 -2.00 47.60
C PRO A 435 7.83 -3.29 47.54
N LYS A 436 7.07 -3.60 48.60
CA LYS A 436 6.22 -4.80 48.58
C LYS A 436 5.17 -4.67 47.49
N ASN A 437 4.86 -5.78 46.82
CA ASN A 437 3.82 -5.85 45.78
C ASN A 437 2.46 -5.33 46.26
N THR A 438 2.12 -5.54 47.54
CA THR A 438 0.92 -5.01 48.20
C THR A 438 0.90 -3.49 48.40
N GLU A 439 2.06 -2.83 48.36
CA GLU A 439 2.28 -1.41 48.70
C GLU A 439 2.52 -0.53 47.46
N LEU A 440 2.52 -1.12 46.25
CA LEU A 440 2.77 -0.39 44.98
C LEU A 440 1.74 0.72 44.67
N HIS A 441 0.59 0.69 45.34
CA HIS A 441 -0.47 1.69 45.21
C HIS A 441 -0.25 2.97 46.03
N THR A 442 0.73 3.02 46.94
CA THR A 442 0.96 4.19 47.79
C THR A 442 1.89 5.23 47.15
N GLU A 443 1.80 6.48 47.62
CA GLU A 443 2.63 7.59 47.12
C GLU A 443 4.11 7.40 47.51
N GLU A 444 4.42 6.65 48.57
CA GLU A 444 5.79 6.27 48.93
C GLU A 444 6.40 5.36 47.87
N SER A 445 5.66 4.34 47.41
CA SER A 445 6.07 3.48 46.30
C SER A 445 6.19 4.28 45.00
N ARG A 446 5.22 5.15 44.69
CA ARG A 446 5.30 6.02 43.50
C ARG A 446 6.56 6.90 43.53
N LYS A 447 6.87 7.54 44.67
CA LYS A 447 8.10 8.33 44.89
C LYS A 447 9.37 7.49 44.77
N PHE A 448 9.36 6.24 45.25
CA PHE A 448 10.48 5.33 45.11
C PHE A 448 10.83 5.09 43.64
N PHE A 449 9.86 4.67 42.81
CA PHE A 449 10.12 4.44 41.38
C PHE A 449 10.43 5.75 40.63
N ASP A 450 9.78 6.85 41.00
CA ASP A 450 10.02 8.17 40.40
C ASP A 450 11.46 8.67 40.65
N ASN A 451 12.02 8.40 41.83
CA ASN A 451 13.41 8.67 42.16
C ASN A 451 14.37 7.66 41.51
N LEU A 452 14.02 6.38 41.47
CA LEU A 452 14.80 5.33 40.83
C LEU A 452 14.99 5.60 39.33
N CYS A 453 13.92 5.95 38.60
CA CYS A 453 14.00 6.38 37.21
C CYS A 453 14.97 7.57 37.04
N LYS A 454 14.91 8.58 37.92
CA LYS A 454 15.81 9.74 37.88
C LYS A 454 17.27 9.38 38.17
N GLU A 455 17.52 8.48 39.11
CA GLU A 455 18.88 7.98 39.43
C GLU A 455 19.48 7.19 38.27
N LYS A 456 18.65 6.39 37.58
CA LYS A 456 19.07 5.56 36.44
C LYS A 456 19.07 6.28 35.09
N GLY A 457 18.52 7.50 35.02
CA GLY A 457 18.39 8.26 33.76
C GLY A 457 17.23 7.84 32.86
N VAL A 458 16.32 6.99 33.37
CA VAL A 458 15.14 6.49 32.65
C VAL A 458 14.07 7.58 32.59
N ASP A 459 13.71 8.01 31.39
CA ASP A 459 12.63 8.98 31.19
C ASP A 459 11.24 8.34 31.37
N CYS A 460 10.31 9.15 31.88
CA CYS A 460 8.89 8.83 31.92
C CYS A 460 8.12 10.15 31.85
N SER A 461 7.41 10.35 30.74
CA SER A 461 6.52 11.49 30.54
C SER A 461 5.37 11.50 31.55
N ASN A 462 4.80 12.69 31.80
CA ASN A 462 3.64 12.80 32.67
C ASN A 462 2.40 12.13 32.04
N PRO A 463 1.53 11.48 32.84
CA PRO A 463 1.60 11.35 34.30
C PRO A 463 2.61 10.29 34.76
N ARG A 464 3.42 10.61 35.79
CA ARG A 464 4.41 9.69 36.39
C ARG A 464 3.78 8.81 37.47
N THR A 465 2.83 7.96 37.06
CA THR A 465 2.14 6.96 37.90
C THR A 465 3.05 5.77 38.19
N THR A 466 2.79 5.01 39.26
CA THR A 466 3.60 3.81 39.59
C THR A 466 3.66 2.82 38.44
N ALA A 467 2.53 2.59 37.76
CA ALA A 467 2.45 1.71 36.59
C ALA A 467 3.39 2.16 35.46
N ARG A 468 3.32 3.44 35.04
CA ARG A 468 4.15 4.01 33.96
C ARG A 468 5.64 4.08 34.32
N LEU A 469 5.96 4.24 35.61
CA LEU A 469 7.34 4.22 36.11
C LEU A 469 7.94 2.80 36.14
N ILE A 470 7.16 1.79 36.53
CA ILE A 470 7.58 0.38 36.46
C ILE A 470 7.74 -0.06 35.00
N ASP A 471 6.76 0.23 34.14
CA ASP A 471 6.80 0.00 32.69
C ASP A 471 8.10 0.55 32.04
N LYS A 472 8.48 1.80 32.34
CA LYS A 472 9.74 2.37 31.80
C LYS A 472 11.01 1.73 32.37
N LEU A 473 10.98 1.20 33.60
CA LEU A 473 12.10 0.41 34.16
C LEU A 473 12.16 -1.01 33.56
N VAL A 474 11.01 -1.63 33.25
CA VAL A 474 10.92 -2.92 32.56
C VAL A 474 11.51 -2.82 31.16
N GLY A 475 11.17 -1.77 30.41
CA GLY A 475 11.76 -1.48 29.09
C GLY A 475 13.29 -1.41 29.11
N GLU A 476 13.85 -0.60 30.00
CA GLU A 476 15.30 -0.41 30.09
C GLU A 476 16.04 -1.67 30.56
N TYR A 477 15.52 -2.38 31.57
CA TYR A 477 16.28 -3.41 32.30
C TYR A 477 15.90 -4.86 32.00
N LEU A 478 14.68 -5.15 31.51
CA LEU A 478 14.20 -6.51 31.24
C LEU A 478 13.94 -6.76 29.76
N GLU A 479 13.21 -5.87 29.07
CA GLU A 479 12.90 -6.03 27.64
C GLU A 479 14.19 -6.04 26.80
N SER A 480 15.16 -5.22 27.18
CA SER A 480 16.53 -5.19 26.63
C SER A 480 17.30 -6.51 26.74
N GLN A 481 16.87 -7.45 27.58
CA GLN A 481 17.43 -8.82 27.66
C GLN A 481 16.73 -9.82 26.75
N CYS A 482 15.56 -9.48 26.20
CA CYS A 482 14.63 -10.41 25.55
C CYS A 482 14.91 -10.56 24.04
N LYS A 483 16.14 -10.94 23.69
CA LYS A 483 16.53 -11.25 22.30
C LYS A 483 15.76 -12.46 21.75
N ASN A 484 15.90 -13.60 22.42
CA ASN A 484 15.09 -14.79 22.16
C ASN A 484 13.73 -14.66 22.88
N PRO A 485 12.68 -15.40 22.45
CA PRO A 485 11.39 -15.44 23.14
C PRO A 485 11.54 -15.61 24.65
N THR A 486 11.08 -14.59 25.37
CA THR A 486 11.21 -14.47 26.83
C THR A 486 9.93 -13.94 27.42
N TYR A 487 9.30 -14.71 28.31
CA TYR A 487 8.15 -14.29 29.09
C TYR A 487 8.59 -13.39 30.24
N ILE A 488 8.04 -12.18 30.31
CA ILE A 488 8.00 -11.39 31.55
C ILE A 488 6.67 -11.73 32.24
N THR A 489 6.72 -12.25 33.47
CA THR A 489 5.58 -12.87 34.16
C THR A 489 5.18 -12.15 35.44
N ASP A 490 4.00 -12.47 35.96
CA ASP A 490 3.55 -12.14 37.32
C ASP A 490 3.55 -10.61 37.58
N THR A 491 2.93 -9.86 36.65
CA THR A 491 3.02 -8.39 36.63
C THR A 491 2.15 -7.74 37.73
N PRO A 492 2.52 -6.56 38.26
CA PRO A 492 1.74 -5.87 39.29
C PRO A 492 0.28 -5.62 38.91
N GLN A 493 -0.66 -5.85 39.82
CA GLN A 493 -2.09 -5.67 39.58
C GLN A 493 -2.44 -4.23 39.15
N ILE A 494 -1.66 -3.23 39.60
CA ILE A 494 -1.81 -1.80 39.22
C ILE A 494 -1.52 -1.53 37.73
N MET A 495 -0.85 -2.45 37.03
CA MET A 495 -0.59 -2.42 35.58
C MET A 495 -1.59 -3.26 34.78
N SER A 496 -2.49 -3.99 35.46
CA SER A 496 -3.28 -5.08 34.89
C SER A 496 -4.75 -5.04 35.37
N PRO A 497 -5.55 -4.04 34.95
CA PRO A 497 -6.91 -3.84 35.47
C PRO A 497 -7.95 -4.90 35.05
N LEU A 498 -7.58 -5.83 34.17
CA LEU A 498 -8.45 -6.91 33.65
C LEU A 498 -7.90 -8.32 33.94
N ALA A 499 -6.67 -8.43 34.47
CA ALA A 499 -6.05 -9.70 34.84
C ALA A 499 -6.39 -10.08 36.28
N LYS A 500 -6.51 -11.38 36.56
CA LYS A 500 -6.77 -11.91 37.90
C LYS A 500 -5.56 -11.80 38.81
N TRP A 501 -5.79 -11.61 40.11
CA TRP A 501 -4.73 -11.57 41.13
C TRP A 501 -3.96 -12.91 41.21
N HIS A 502 -2.65 -12.84 41.48
CA HIS A 502 -1.81 -14.03 41.54
C HIS A 502 -2.14 -14.91 42.75
N ARG A 503 -2.38 -16.21 42.52
CA ARG A 503 -2.88 -17.15 43.55
C ARG A 503 -2.00 -17.32 44.80
N SER A 504 -0.73 -16.91 44.76
CA SER A 504 0.19 -16.96 45.93
C SER A 504 1.00 -15.69 46.22
N GLU A 505 0.93 -14.65 45.38
CA GLU A 505 1.79 -13.44 45.52
C GLU A 505 0.92 -12.18 45.55
N GLN A 506 0.64 -11.68 46.75
CA GLN A 506 -0.33 -10.59 46.94
C GLN A 506 0.16 -9.29 46.28
N GLY A 507 -0.68 -8.68 45.43
CA GLY A 507 -0.38 -7.46 44.67
C GLY A 507 0.14 -7.69 43.25
N LEU A 508 0.48 -8.94 42.89
CA LEU A 508 0.74 -9.34 41.50
C LEU A 508 -0.53 -9.93 40.84
N SER A 509 -0.48 -10.09 39.53
CA SER A 509 -1.53 -10.67 38.69
C SER A 509 -1.00 -11.85 37.87
N GLU A 510 -1.87 -12.78 37.48
CA GLU A 510 -1.54 -13.95 36.66
C GLU A 510 -1.44 -13.56 35.18
N ARG A 511 -0.46 -12.72 34.86
CA ARG A 511 -0.19 -12.18 33.52
C ARG A 511 1.20 -12.57 33.03
N PHE A 512 1.33 -12.75 31.73
CA PHE A 512 2.62 -12.72 31.06
C PHE A 512 2.58 -11.86 29.80
N GLU A 513 3.75 -11.35 29.43
CA GLU A 513 4.02 -10.71 28.15
C GLU A 513 5.22 -11.42 27.51
N LEU A 514 5.09 -11.86 26.25
CA LEU A 514 6.20 -12.48 25.53
C LEU A 514 6.93 -11.42 24.70
N PHE A 515 8.20 -11.23 25.02
CA PHE A 515 9.11 -10.35 24.30
C PHE A 515 10.02 -11.17 23.37
N ILE A 516 10.20 -10.68 22.14
CA ILE A 516 11.05 -11.28 21.11
C ILE A 516 11.77 -10.15 20.37
N ASN A 517 13.10 -10.22 20.23
CA ASN A 517 13.94 -9.10 19.78
C ASN A 517 13.55 -7.79 20.49
N TYR A 518 13.54 -7.82 21.83
CA TYR A 518 13.34 -6.65 22.69
C TYR A 518 11.99 -5.92 22.50
N HIS A 519 10.99 -6.58 21.90
CA HIS A 519 9.67 -6.03 21.65
C HIS A 519 8.57 -7.01 22.09
N GLU A 520 7.53 -6.49 22.73
CA GLU A 520 6.31 -7.21 23.07
C GLU A 520 5.67 -7.78 21.79
N VAL A 521 5.35 -9.07 21.77
CA VAL A 521 4.62 -9.73 20.67
C VAL A 521 3.25 -10.24 21.14
N ILE A 522 3.17 -10.70 22.39
CA ILE A 522 1.97 -11.24 23.04
C ILE A 522 1.80 -10.65 24.44
N ASN A 523 0.55 -10.41 24.83
CA ASN A 523 0.11 -10.15 26.20
C ASN A 523 -1.05 -11.12 26.53
N ALA A 524 -1.02 -11.74 27.71
CA ALA A 524 -1.98 -12.79 28.09
C ALA A 524 -2.11 -12.94 29.61
N TYR A 525 -3.28 -13.36 30.10
CA TYR A 525 -3.54 -13.52 31.54
C TYR A 525 -4.67 -14.51 31.88
N THR A 526 -4.67 -14.99 33.13
CA THR A 526 -5.88 -15.54 33.75
C THR A 526 -6.87 -14.38 33.96
N GLU A 527 -8.12 -14.56 33.54
CA GLU A 527 -9.11 -13.49 33.46
C GLU A 527 -9.71 -13.10 34.81
N LEU A 528 -9.85 -11.78 35.04
CA LEU A 528 -10.58 -11.27 36.20
C LEU A 528 -12.09 -11.52 36.03
N ASN A 529 -12.58 -12.58 36.69
CA ASN A 529 -13.98 -12.99 36.64
C ASN A 529 -14.78 -12.68 37.94
N ASP A 530 -14.24 -11.84 38.83
CA ASP A 530 -14.98 -11.29 39.97
C ASP A 530 -15.57 -9.91 39.59
N PRO A 531 -16.91 -9.76 39.46
CA PRO A 531 -17.53 -8.51 39.01
C PRO A 531 -17.30 -7.34 39.96
N LYS A 532 -17.19 -7.60 41.27
CA LYS A 532 -16.99 -6.56 42.29
C LYS A 532 -15.56 -6.02 42.24
N VAL A 533 -14.57 -6.91 42.08
CA VAL A 533 -13.17 -6.51 41.89
C VAL A 533 -12.99 -5.81 40.54
N GLN A 534 -13.65 -6.30 39.48
CA GLN A 534 -13.60 -5.66 38.17
C GLN A 534 -14.19 -4.24 38.17
N LEU A 535 -15.35 -4.05 38.82
CA LEU A 535 -15.98 -2.74 38.99
C LEU A 535 -15.06 -1.76 39.76
N ALA A 536 -14.40 -2.23 40.83
CA ALA A 536 -13.43 -1.42 41.57
C ALA A 536 -12.21 -1.04 40.71
N ALA A 537 -11.71 -1.96 39.87
CA ALA A 537 -10.64 -1.69 38.91
C ALA A 537 -11.05 -0.62 37.87
N PHE A 538 -12.26 -0.73 37.31
CA PHE A 538 -12.81 0.28 36.40
C PHE A 538 -13.01 1.64 37.07
N GLN A 539 -13.46 1.69 38.34
CA GLN A 539 -13.57 2.93 39.10
C GLN A 539 -12.20 3.59 39.31
N GLY A 540 -11.16 2.80 39.57
CA GLY A 540 -9.77 3.29 39.63
C GLY A 540 -9.25 3.83 38.29
N GLN A 541 -9.57 3.15 37.18
CA GLN A 541 -9.24 3.63 35.83
C GLN A 541 -9.96 4.93 35.48
N ALA A 542 -11.26 5.05 35.77
CA ALA A 542 -12.01 6.29 35.57
C ALA A 542 -11.45 7.45 36.40
N ALA A 543 -11.07 7.22 37.67
CA ALA A 543 -10.43 8.23 38.51
C ALA A 543 -9.04 8.65 37.99
N ALA A 544 -8.27 7.73 37.40
CA ALA A 544 -7.01 8.07 36.72
C ALA A 544 -7.26 8.89 35.43
N LYS A 545 -8.35 8.60 34.72
CA LYS A 545 -8.80 9.37 33.53
C LYS A 545 -9.18 10.81 33.89
N ASP A 546 -9.95 10.98 34.95
CA ASP A 546 -10.33 12.31 35.48
C ASP A 546 -9.10 13.09 36.02
N ALA A 547 -8.07 12.37 36.48
CA ALA A 547 -6.76 12.93 36.85
C ALA A 547 -5.84 13.23 35.64
N GLY A 548 -6.29 12.98 34.40
CA GLY A 548 -5.61 13.36 33.17
C GLY A 548 -4.97 12.22 32.36
N ASP A 549 -5.13 10.95 32.76
CA ASP A 549 -4.66 9.81 31.97
C ASP A 549 -5.61 9.52 30.79
N LEU A 550 -5.23 9.97 29.58
CA LEU A 550 -6.07 9.85 28.39
C LEU A 550 -6.17 8.41 27.83
N GLU A 551 -5.31 7.51 28.29
CA GLU A 551 -5.23 6.10 27.87
C GLU A 551 -6.04 5.18 28.81
N ALA A 552 -6.36 5.66 30.02
CA ALA A 552 -7.11 4.92 31.04
C ALA A 552 -8.57 4.59 30.62
N GLN A 553 -9.04 3.42 31.05
CA GLN A 553 -10.34 2.84 30.65
C GLN A 553 -11.55 3.50 31.32
N HIS A 554 -12.72 3.35 30.70
CA HIS A 554 -14.01 3.76 31.25
C HIS A 554 -14.64 2.63 32.10
N VAL A 555 -15.68 2.97 32.87
CA VAL A 555 -16.54 1.96 33.51
C VAL A 555 -17.54 1.41 32.49
N ASP A 556 -17.37 0.15 32.08
CA ASP A 556 -18.39 -0.58 31.32
C ASP A 556 -19.29 -1.38 32.27
N GLN A 557 -20.47 -0.83 32.57
CA GLN A 557 -21.46 -1.47 33.43
C GLN A 557 -22.14 -2.68 32.78
N ASN A 558 -22.21 -2.73 31.44
CA ASN A 558 -22.79 -3.89 30.73
C ASN A 558 -21.84 -5.09 30.85
N PHE A 559 -20.53 -4.86 30.72
CA PHE A 559 -19.51 -5.88 30.95
C PHE A 559 -19.49 -6.38 32.40
N VAL A 560 -19.57 -5.47 33.39
CA VAL A 560 -19.69 -5.86 34.81
C VAL A 560 -20.94 -6.72 35.02
N THR A 561 -22.09 -6.35 34.45
CA THR A 561 -23.31 -7.15 34.56
C THR A 561 -23.22 -8.49 33.83
N ALA A 562 -22.46 -8.62 32.74
CA ALA A 562 -22.16 -9.92 32.17
C ALA A 562 -21.30 -10.80 33.11
N LEU A 563 -20.31 -10.22 33.81
CA LEU A 563 -19.57 -10.94 34.85
C LEU A 563 -20.47 -11.37 36.03
N GLU A 564 -21.53 -10.62 36.35
CA GLU A 564 -22.53 -10.99 37.37
C GLU A 564 -23.39 -12.22 36.97
N TYR A 565 -23.54 -12.52 35.67
CA TYR A 565 -24.12 -13.79 35.20
C TYR A 565 -23.14 -14.98 35.31
N GLY A 566 -21.85 -14.72 35.48
CA GLY A 566 -20.80 -15.71 35.75
C GLY A 566 -19.93 -16.05 34.55
N LEU A 567 -18.79 -15.34 34.42
CA LEU A 567 -17.68 -15.78 33.57
C LEU A 567 -16.98 -16.97 34.25
N PRO A 568 -16.86 -18.16 33.64
CA PRO A 568 -16.06 -19.25 34.20
C PRO A 568 -14.59 -18.84 34.42
N PRO A 569 -13.81 -19.56 35.23
CA PRO A 569 -12.34 -19.42 35.21
C PRO A 569 -11.89 -19.53 33.75
N THR A 570 -11.17 -18.53 33.25
CA THR A 570 -10.87 -18.35 31.84
C THR A 570 -9.46 -17.77 31.74
N ALA A 571 -8.75 -18.01 30.65
CA ALA A 571 -7.54 -17.30 30.30
C ALA A 571 -7.66 -16.68 28.90
N GLY A 572 -7.21 -15.44 28.76
CA GLY A 572 -7.23 -14.66 27.53
C GLY A 572 -5.83 -14.33 27.03
N TRP A 573 -5.72 -14.19 25.71
CA TRP A 573 -4.44 -14.05 25.00
C TRP A 573 -4.60 -13.12 23.80
N GLY A 574 -3.64 -12.24 23.56
CA GLY A 574 -3.58 -11.39 22.37
C GLY A 574 -2.18 -11.30 21.76
N MET A 575 -2.09 -11.39 20.43
CA MET A 575 -0.84 -11.27 19.67
C MET A 575 -0.93 -10.21 18.57
N GLY A 576 0.09 -9.35 18.47
CA GLY A 576 0.25 -8.42 17.36
C GLY A 576 0.72 -9.11 16.08
N ILE A 577 -0.19 -9.39 15.15
CA ILE A 577 0.09 -10.06 13.86
C ILE A 577 1.14 -9.29 13.06
N ASP A 578 1.09 -7.96 13.09
CA ASP A 578 2.08 -7.10 12.44
C ASP A 578 3.49 -7.31 13.01
N ARG A 579 3.65 -7.36 14.35
CA ARG A 579 4.97 -7.54 14.98
C ARG A 579 5.56 -8.94 14.75
N ILE A 580 4.76 -10.01 14.83
CA ILE A 580 5.26 -11.36 14.49
C ILE A 580 5.56 -11.50 12.99
N THR A 581 4.83 -10.80 12.12
CA THR A 581 5.19 -10.72 10.69
C THR A 581 6.55 -10.01 10.52
N MET A 582 6.79 -8.89 11.20
CA MET A 582 8.06 -8.16 11.13
C MET A 582 9.28 -9.06 11.44
N LEU A 583 9.16 -9.91 12.47
CA LEU A 583 10.21 -10.86 12.86
C LEU A 583 10.42 -11.95 11.80
N LEU A 584 9.33 -12.57 11.32
CA LEU A 584 9.38 -13.69 10.36
C LEU A 584 9.56 -13.24 8.90
N THR A 585 9.68 -11.94 8.64
CA THR A 585 10.02 -11.38 7.32
C THR A 585 11.20 -10.41 7.35
N ASP A 586 12.06 -10.48 8.38
CA ASP A 586 13.29 -9.68 8.52
C ASP A 586 13.07 -8.18 8.24
N SER A 587 12.05 -7.63 8.90
CA SER A 587 11.45 -6.35 8.54
C SER A 587 11.40 -5.43 9.75
N ASN A 588 12.49 -4.69 10.00
CA ASN A 588 12.64 -3.80 11.16
C ASN A 588 11.67 -2.59 11.23
N ASN A 589 10.73 -2.47 10.29
CA ASN A 589 9.72 -1.42 10.28
C ASN A 589 8.35 -1.97 9.86
N ILE A 590 7.32 -1.71 10.66
CA ILE A 590 5.93 -2.14 10.44
C ILE A 590 5.38 -1.75 9.06
N LYS A 591 5.90 -0.69 8.44
CA LYS A 591 5.50 -0.23 7.11
C LYS A 591 5.98 -1.13 5.98
N GLU A 592 6.88 -2.09 6.22
CA GLU A 592 7.16 -3.15 5.25
C GLU A 592 6.06 -4.22 5.23
N VAL A 593 5.53 -4.58 6.41
CA VAL A 593 4.52 -5.67 6.57
C VAL A 593 3.07 -5.22 6.43
N MET A 594 2.82 -3.95 6.14
CA MET A 594 1.50 -3.37 5.84
C MET A 594 1.41 -2.94 4.37
N LEU A 595 0.38 -3.38 3.63
CA LEU A 595 0.23 -3.01 2.21
C LEU A 595 0.16 -1.49 2.01
N PHE A 596 -0.69 -0.81 2.79
CA PHE A 596 -0.87 0.64 2.75
C PHE A 596 -0.75 1.18 4.19
N PRO A 597 0.48 1.47 4.68
CA PRO A 597 0.69 1.97 6.03
C PRO A 597 0.22 3.43 6.14
N ALA A 598 -0.08 3.88 7.36
CA ALA A 598 -0.39 5.29 7.59
C ALA A 598 0.87 6.15 7.35
N MET A 599 0.71 7.19 6.53
CA MET A 599 1.77 8.13 6.14
C MET A 599 1.27 9.55 6.35
N LYS A 600 2.14 10.45 6.85
CA LYS A 600 1.83 11.89 6.90
C LYS A 600 1.53 12.40 5.48
N PRO A 601 0.51 13.25 5.25
CA PRO A 601 0.32 13.88 3.96
C PRO A 601 1.57 14.67 3.53
N ASN A 602 1.83 14.72 2.23
CA ASN A 602 2.82 15.65 1.68
C ASN A 602 2.27 17.09 1.78
N ASP A 603 3.10 18.12 1.69
CA ASP A 603 2.61 19.52 1.78
C ASP A 603 1.63 19.88 0.63
N ASN A 604 1.89 19.34 -0.57
CA ASN A 604 0.95 19.37 -1.71
C ASN A 604 -0.34 18.57 -1.48
N GLY A 605 -0.40 17.80 -0.40
CA GLY A 605 -1.50 16.95 0.07
C GLY A 605 -2.22 17.52 1.29
N GLN A 606 -2.12 18.83 1.56
CA GLN A 606 -3.24 19.51 2.23
C GLN A 606 -4.51 19.20 1.44
N VAL A 607 -5.49 18.54 2.06
CA VAL A 607 -6.87 18.55 1.55
C VAL A 607 -7.29 20.02 1.56
N SER A 608 -7.21 20.66 0.39
CA SER A 608 -7.22 22.11 0.38
C SER A 608 -8.58 22.61 0.85
N LYS A 609 -8.60 23.68 1.64
CA LYS A 609 -9.87 24.35 1.98
C LYS A 609 -10.51 25.05 0.76
N THR A 610 -9.88 24.94 -0.42
CA THR A 610 -10.44 25.24 -1.74
C THR A 610 -11.05 24.04 -2.46
N ALA A 611 -11.06 22.83 -1.90
CA ALA A 611 -11.84 21.70 -2.44
C ALA A 611 -13.36 22.00 -2.46
N ALA A 612 -13.84 22.84 -1.51
CA ALA A 612 -15.18 23.42 -1.51
C ALA A 612 -15.38 24.56 -2.54
N LYS A 613 -14.35 24.89 -3.33
CA LYS A 613 -14.34 25.92 -4.39
C LYS A 613 -13.45 25.54 -5.58
N GLN A 614 -13.44 24.27 -5.97
CA GLN A 614 -13.16 23.98 -7.38
C GLN A 614 -14.38 24.46 -8.16
N GLU A 615 -14.19 25.37 -9.14
CA GLU A 615 -15.22 25.54 -10.17
C GLU A 615 -15.49 24.17 -10.81
N PRO A 616 -16.75 23.82 -11.10
CA PRO A 616 -17.03 22.55 -11.74
C PRO A 616 -16.24 22.46 -13.04
N VAL A 617 -15.41 21.42 -13.15
CA VAL A 617 -14.68 21.11 -14.40
C VAL A 617 -15.69 21.20 -15.53
N LYS A 618 -15.45 22.08 -16.50
CA LYS A 618 -16.32 22.24 -17.65
C LYS A 618 -16.26 20.96 -18.48
N LEU A 619 -17.14 20.03 -18.12
CA LEU A 619 -17.53 18.89 -18.95
C LEU A 619 -17.90 19.46 -20.31
N VAL A 620 -17.02 19.24 -21.28
CA VAL A 620 -17.33 19.48 -22.68
C VAL A 620 -18.47 18.52 -22.99
N LYS A 621 -19.70 19.04 -23.13
CA LYS A 621 -20.94 18.24 -23.19
C LYS A 621 -21.03 17.22 -24.34
N GLY A 622 -20.00 17.11 -25.17
CA GLY A 622 -19.86 16.01 -26.14
C GLY A 622 -19.07 14.79 -25.63
N SER A 623 -18.18 14.91 -24.64
CA SER A 623 -17.26 13.82 -24.28
C SER A 623 -17.77 12.88 -23.19
N ALA A 624 -18.55 13.36 -22.22
CA ALA A 624 -19.10 12.52 -21.15
C ALA A 624 -20.09 11.50 -21.71
N ASP A 625 -21.02 11.97 -22.55
CA ASP A 625 -22.05 11.12 -23.17
C ASP A 625 -21.43 10.13 -24.18
N GLN A 626 -20.30 10.48 -24.82
CA GLN A 626 -19.53 9.53 -25.65
C GLN A 626 -18.80 8.45 -24.85
N VAL A 627 -18.35 8.75 -23.63
CA VAL A 627 -17.70 7.76 -22.73
C VAL A 627 -18.71 6.88 -21.99
N LEU A 628 -19.99 7.29 -21.95
CA LEU A 628 -21.11 6.51 -21.41
C LEU A 628 -21.92 5.76 -22.49
N ALA A 629 -21.57 5.93 -23.77
CA ALA A 629 -22.23 5.29 -24.92
C ALA A 629 -21.30 4.42 -25.78
N GLN A 630 -20.11 4.09 -25.25
CA GLN A 630 -19.16 3.08 -25.77
C GLN A 630 -18.96 1.96 -24.76
#